data_AF-A0A662RSE7-F1
#
_entry.id   AF-A0A662RSE7-F1
#
_cell.length_a   1.000
_cell.length_b   1.000
_cell.length_c   1.000
_cell.angle_alpha   90.00
_cell.angle_beta   90.00
_cell.angle_gamma   90.00
#
_symmetry.space_group_name_H-M   'P 1'
#
loop_
_entity.id
_entity.type
_entity.pdbx_description
1 polymer ?
#
loop_
_entity_poly.entity_id
_entity_poly.type
_entity_poly.pdbx_seq_one_letter_code
_entity_poly.pdbx_strand_id
1 'polypeptide(L)' 'MIAVGATDQSDNRVWFSSTGPAVELAAPGVSITSTGLNGGYFPMNGTSVSCPMVSGTAALVCLSRIR' A
#
# COMPACT_ATOMS: atom_id res chain seq x y z
N MET A 1 10.62 -8.26 -7.98
CA MET A 1 10.34 -7.02 -7.24
C MET A 1 9.00 -6.51 -7.73
N ILE A 2 8.20 -5.90 -6.85
CA ILE A 2 7.02 -5.12 -7.25
C ILE A 2 7.16 -3.80 -6.50
N ALA A 3 7.43 -2.71 -7.21
CA ALA A 3 7.47 -1.35 -6.70
C ALA A 3 6.05 -0.78 -6.63
N VAL A 4 5.68 -0.33 -5.43
CA VAL A 4 4.33 0.14 -5.11
C VAL A 4 4.37 1.63 -4.76
N GLY A 5 3.66 2.44 -5.54
CA GLY A 5 3.42 3.85 -5.25
C GLY A 5 2.29 4.06 -4.24
N ALA A 6 2.20 5.28 -3.71
CA ALA A 6 1.17 5.68 -2.76
C ALA A 6 0.15 6.65 -3.40
N THR A 7 -1.14 6.43 -3.12
CA THR A 7 -2.24 7.34 -3.44
C THR A 7 -2.96 7.85 -2.20
N ASP A 8 -3.66 8.97 -2.34
CA ASP A 8 -4.64 9.43 -1.36
C ASP A 8 -6.04 8.84 -1.61
N GLN A 9 -6.99 9.19 -0.74
CA GLN A 9 -8.39 8.76 -0.82
C GLN A 9 -9.14 9.22 -2.08
N SER A 10 -8.58 10.17 -2.82
CA SER A 10 -9.13 10.69 -4.08
C SER A 10 -8.39 10.10 -5.29
N ASP A 11 -7.65 9.01 -5.09
CA ASP A 11 -6.79 8.33 -6.06
C ASP A 11 -5.68 9.23 -6.66
N ASN A 12 -5.36 10.34 -6.00
CA ASN A 12 -4.25 11.17 -6.44
C ASN A 12 -2.92 10.60 -5.94
N ARG A 13 -1.92 10.59 -6.81
CA ARG A 13 -0.54 10.30 -6.38
C ARG A 13 -0.06 11.39 -5.44
N VAL A 14 0.49 10.98 -4.31
CA VAL A 14 1.01 11.91 -3.30
C VAL A 14 2.45 12.32 -3.58
N TRP A 15 2.82 13.53 -3.14
CA TRP A 15 4.09 14.18 -3.49
C TRP A 15 5.33 13.39 -3.03
N PHE A 16 5.22 12.61 -1.95
CA PHE A 16 6.32 11.77 -1.45
C PHE A 16 6.40 10.41 -2.15
N SER A 17 5.41 10.04 -2.96
CA SER A 17 5.45 8.78 -3.72
C SER A 17 6.45 8.88 -4.85
N SER A 18 7.32 7.88 -4.95
CA SER A 18 8.21 7.71 -6.11
C SER A 18 7.40 7.61 -7.41
N THR A 19 8.04 8.01 -8.51
CA THR A 19 7.49 7.97 -9.87
C THR A 19 8.50 7.40 -10.85
N GLY A 20 8.02 7.04 -12.03
CA GLY A 20 8.86 6.56 -13.14
C GLY A 20 8.42 5.19 -13.65
N PRO A 21 9.06 4.71 -14.73
CA PRO A 21 8.68 3.46 -15.39
C PRO A 21 8.91 2.21 -14.52
N ALA A 22 9.68 2.34 -13.43
CA ALA A 22 9.94 1.25 -12.50
C ALA A 22 8.81 1.02 -11.48
N VAL A 23 7.84 1.93 -11.33
CA VAL A 23 6.68 1.75 -10.45
C VAL A 23 5.61 0.95 -11.20
N GLU A 24 5.34 -0.30 -10.79
CA GLU A 24 4.37 -1.14 -11.51
C GLU A 24 2.91 -0.86 -11.15
N LEU A 25 2.62 -0.51 -9.90
CA LEU A 25 1.26 -0.16 -9.45
C LEU A 25 1.27 0.76 -8.23
N ALA A 26 0.09 1.23 -7.84
CA ALA A 26 -0.11 2.03 -6.65
C ALA A 26 -1.18 1.43 -5.74
N ALA A 27 -1.09 1.75 -4.45
CA ALA A 27 -2.11 1.44 -3.47
C ALA A 27 -2.27 2.65 -2.52
N PRO A 28 -3.35 2.72 -1.73
CA PRO A 28 -3.53 3.83 -0.80
C PRO A 28 -2.34 3.95 0.17
N GLY A 29 -1.94 5.17 0.51
CA GLY A 29 -0.76 5.41 1.33
C GLY A 29 -0.87 6.69 2.17
N VAL A 30 -2.07 7.27 2.26
CA VAL A 30 -2.36 8.44 3.08
C VAL A 30 -3.49 8.12 4.04
N SER A 31 -3.33 8.53 5.30
CA SER A 31 -4.30 8.35 6.38
C SER A 31 -4.73 6.90 6.57
N ILE A 32 -3.80 5.96 6.34
CA ILE A 32 -4.07 4.54 6.49
C ILE A 32 -3.90 4.16 7.96
N THR A 33 -4.99 3.74 8.60
CA THR A 33 -4.96 3.32 10.00
C THR A 33 -4.36 1.93 10.09
N SER A 34 -3.31 1.77 10.89
CA SER A 34 -2.69 0.46 11.15
C SER A 34 -2.29 0.32 12.62
N THR A 35 -1.96 -0.91 13.01
CA THR A 35 -1.61 -1.27 14.38
C THR A 35 -0.34 -0.55 14.82
N GLY A 36 -0.42 0.07 15.98
CA GLY A 36 0.69 0.71 16.65
C GLY A 36 1.19 -0.06 17.86
N LEU A 37 2.21 0.51 18.51
CA LEU A 37 2.71 -0.02 19.78
C LEU A 37 1.62 0.05 20.86
N ASN A 38 1.74 -0.81 21.87
CA ASN A 38 0.87 -0.82 23.05
C ASN A 38 -0.62 -1.05 22.75
N GLY A 39 -0.93 -1.81 21.68
CA GLY A 39 -2.30 -2.13 21.27
C GLY A 39 -3.06 -0.97 20.64
N GLY A 40 -2.39 0.16 20.38
CA GLY A 40 -2.99 1.32 19.74
C GLY A 40 -3.17 1.15 18.24
N TYR A 41 -3.90 2.09 17.65
CA TYR A 41 -4.02 2.25 16.20
C TYR A 41 -3.77 3.72 15.88
N PHE A 42 -3.04 3.98 14.80
CA PHE A 42 -2.80 5.35 14.36
C PHE A 42 -2.76 5.45 12.84
N PRO A 43 -3.16 6.61 12.28
CA PRO A 43 -3.05 6.87 10.86
C PRO A 43 -1.59 7.05 10.44
N MET A 44 -1.20 6.42 9.34
CA MET A 44 0.13 6.47 8.76
C MET A 44 0.08 6.96 7.32
N ASN A 45 1.15 7.65 6.90
CA ASN A 45 1.38 8.10 5.53
C ASN A 45 2.69 7.52 5.01
N GLY A 46 2.69 6.90 3.84
CA GLY A 46 3.91 6.40 3.21
C GLY A 46 3.69 5.24 2.25
N THR A 47 4.62 5.08 1.31
CA THR A 47 4.68 3.90 0.42
C THR A 47 4.92 2.61 1.21
N SER A 48 5.57 2.68 2.38
CA SER A 48 5.73 1.55 3.30
C SER A 48 4.40 0.96 3.77
N VAL A 49 3.30 1.73 3.73
CA VAL A 49 1.94 1.25 4.06
C VAL A 49 1.20 0.74 2.82
N SER A 50 1.53 1.27 1.65
CA SER A 50 1.02 0.79 0.36
C SER A 50 1.56 -0.61 0.01
N CYS A 51 2.84 -0.88 0.29
CA CYS A 51 3.50 -2.18 0.04
C CYS A 51 2.74 -3.38 0.66
N PRO A 52 2.45 -3.43 1.97
CA PRO A 52 1.77 -4.58 2.58
C PRO A 52 0.34 -4.80 2.05
N MET A 53 -0.35 -3.76 1.58
CA MET A 53 -1.67 -3.93 0.95
C MET A 53 -1.60 -4.71 -0.38
N VAL A 54 -0.58 -4.42 -1.19
CA VAL A 54 -0.32 -5.19 -2.42
C VAL A 54 0.07 -6.63 -2.09
N SER A 55 0.93 -6.84 -1.08
CA SER A 55 1.29 -8.19 -0.62
C SER A 55 0.08 -9.00 -0.16
N GLY A 56 -0.83 -8.39 0.61
CA GLY A 56 -2.06 -9.05 1.05
C GLY A 56 -2.99 -9.40 -0.10
N THR A 57 -3.15 -8.49 -1.07
CA THR A 57 -3.94 -8.73 -2.28
C THR A 57 -3.33 -9.86 -3.13
N ALA A 58 -2.01 -9.87 -3.28
CA ALA A 58 -1.31 -10.93 -3.98
C ALA A 58 -1.50 -12.29 -3.30
N ALA A 59 -1.51 -12.33 -1.96
CA ALA A 59 -1.81 -13.55 -1.21
C ALA A 59 -3.25 -14.05 -1.46
N LEU A 60 -4.24 -13.16 -1.48
CA LEU A 60 -5.64 -13.51 -1.80
C LEU A 60 -5.78 -14.02 -3.24
N VAL A 61 -5.11 -13.38 -4.20
CA VAL A 61 -5.09 -13.83 -5.60
C VAL A 61 -4.41 -15.20 -5.73
N CYS A 62 -3.30 -15.43 -5.01
CA CYS A 62 -2.63 -16.72 -4.98
C CYS A 62 -3.54 -17.80 -4.38
N LEU A 63 -4.18 -17.52 -3.25
CA LEU A 63 -5.09 -18.43 -2.56
C LEU A 63 -6.32 -18.77 -3.42
N SER A 64 -6.94 -17.78 -4.06
CA SER A 64 -8.13 -17.98 -4.91
C SER A 64 -7.85 -18.79 -6.17
N ARG A 65 -6.57 -18.99 -6.54
CA ARG A 65 -6.16 -19.81 -7.69
C ARG A 65 -5.79 -21.24 -7.32
N ILE A 66 -5.85 -21.62 -6.05
CA ILE A 66 -5.77 -23.02 -5.63
C ILE A 66 -7.17 -23.61 -5.81
N ARG A 67 -7.38 -24.27 -6.95
CA ARG A 67 -8.48 -25.21 -7.17
C ARG A 67 -7.99 -26.62 -6.90
#